data_AF-A0A7X9AVT0-F1
#
_entry.id   AF-A0A7X9AVT0-F1
#
_cell.length_a   1.000
_cell.length_b   1.000
_cell.length_c   1.000
_cell.angle_alpha   90.00
_cell.angle_beta   90.00
_cell.angle_gamma   90.00
#
_symmetry.space_group_name_H-M   'P 1'
#
loop_
_entity.id
_entity.type
_entity.pdbx_description
1 polymer ?
#
loop_
_entity_poly.entity_id
_entity_poly.type
_entity_poly.pdbx_seq_one_letter_code
_entity_poly.pdbx_strand_id
1 'polypeptide(L)'
;MTLETSQKVWKPYSIQECDVPAYSLPDPLLKADGTRVATASEWVNHQRAVILQLLKDGEYGEILPRPDSMRFELLSQKDNALDNTAVRKEIRIHCGMENGAAFAFDMLLYLPKHAVGPAPAFLGLNFKGNHNTTDEDDVRPTGFSKPGVLRVEARSEQVERWCFREAVRRGFASATICYHDIHPDFTESEQYSAFRLFFQEAD
;
A
#
# COMPACT_ATOMS: atom_id res chain seq x y z
N MET A 1 -4.73 34.33 -19.99
CA MET A 1 -4.84 33.03 -20.68
C MET A 1 -5.61 32.11 -19.74
N THR A 2 -6.93 32.08 -19.90
CA THR A 2 -7.85 31.30 -19.08
C THR A 2 -7.71 29.83 -19.45
N LEU A 3 -7.30 29.00 -18.49
CA LEU A 3 -7.31 27.55 -18.62
C LEU A 3 -8.78 27.10 -18.63
N GLU A 4 -9.33 26.87 -19.82
CA GLU A 4 -10.55 26.10 -19.97
C GLU A 4 -10.24 24.63 -19.64
N THR A 5 -10.38 24.26 -18.37
CA THR A 5 -10.51 22.84 -18.02
C THR A 5 -11.81 22.34 -18.61
N SER A 6 -11.75 21.63 -19.74
CA SER A 6 -12.90 20.87 -20.23
C SER A 6 -13.23 19.81 -19.18
N GLN A 7 -14.27 20.05 -18.38
CA GLN A 7 -14.83 19.01 -17.53
C GLN A 7 -15.41 17.95 -18.48
N LYS A 8 -14.65 16.89 -18.70
CA LYS A 8 -15.11 15.72 -19.44
C LYS A 8 -16.30 15.13 -18.67
N VAL A 9 -17.52 15.41 -19.14
CA VAL A 9 -18.74 14.86 -18.56
C VAL A 9 -18.84 13.41 -19.01
N TRP A 10 -18.47 12.50 -18.11
CA TRP A 10 -18.67 11.07 -18.32
C TRP A 10 -20.16 10.77 -18.20
N LYS A 11 -20.72 10.02 -19.17
CA LYS A 11 -22.07 9.49 -19.01
C LYS A 11 -22.09 8.58 -17.78
N PRO A 12 -23.11 8.67 -16.90
CA PRO A 12 -23.23 7.75 -15.78
C PRO A 12 -23.29 6.32 -16.32
N TYR A 13 -22.50 5.41 -15.73
CA TYR A 13 -22.60 3.98 -15.98
C TYR A 13 -23.92 3.46 -15.42
N SER A 14 -24.56 2.53 -16.14
CA SER A 14 -25.78 1.90 -15.62
C SER A 14 -25.45 0.98 -14.46
N ILE A 15 -26.35 0.97 -13.47
CA ILE A 15 -26.33 0.07 -12.31
C ILE A 15 -27.46 -0.97 -12.40
N GLN A 16 -28.18 -1.02 -13.52
CA GLN A 16 -29.23 -2.01 -13.76
C GLN A 16 -28.59 -3.28 -14.32
N GLU A 17 -28.89 -4.43 -13.71
CA GLU A 17 -28.37 -5.72 -14.15
C GLU A 17 -28.74 -6.02 -15.62
N CYS A 18 -29.90 -5.54 -16.09
CA CYS A 18 -30.34 -5.73 -17.48
C CYS A 18 -29.47 -5.02 -18.52
N ASP A 19 -28.65 -4.04 -18.10
CA ASP A 19 -27.77 -3.28 -18.98
C ASP A 19 -26.36 -3.87 -19.04
N VAL A 20 -26.07 -4.91 -18.24
CA VAL A 20 -24.79 -5.62 -18.27
C VAL A 20 -24.74 -6.49 -19.54
N PRO A 21 -23.81 -6.23 -20.48
CA PRO A 21 -23.71 -7.04 -21.68
C PRO A 21 -23.27 -8.46 -21.32
N ALA A 22 -23.68 -9.45 -22.10
CA ALA A 22 -23.16 -10.80 -21.94
C ALA A 22 -21.64 -10.83 -22.22
N TYR A 23 -20.88 -11.51 -21.37
CA TYR A 23 -19.44 -11.72 -21.52
C TYR A 23 -19.04 -13.13 -21.12
N SER A 24 -17.85 -13.55 -21.55
CA SER A 24 -17.22 -14.81 -21.16
C SER A 24 -15.90 -14.51 -20.48
N LEU A 25 -15.67 -15.09 -19.30
CA LEU A 25 -14.40 -14.93 -18.60
C LEU A 25 -13.36 -15.93 -19.13
N PRO A 26 -12.09 -15.53 -19.26
CA PRO A 26 -11.00 -16.46 -19.48
C PRO A 26 -10.95 -17.49 -18.34
N ASP A 27 -10.81 -18.77 -18.68
CA ASP A 27 -10.65 -19.82 -17.68
C ASP A 27 -9.19 -19.83 -17.19
N PRO A 28 -8.92 -19.52 -15.91
CA PRO A 28 -7.55 -19.46 -15.40
C PRO A 28 -6.84 -20.81 -15.45
N LEU A 29 -7.56 -21.93 -15.52
CA LEU A 29 -7.01 -23.28 -15.61
C LEU A 29 -6.84 -23.76 -17.06
N LEU A 30 -7.32 -23.01 -18.06
CA LEU A 30 -7.09 -23.33 -19.47
C LEU A 30 -5.80 -22.68 -19.93
N LYS A 31 -4.89 -23.49 -20.49
CA LYS A 31 -3.62 -23.01 -21.05
C LYS A 31 -3.82 -22.61 -22.51
N ALA A 32 -2.88 -21.82 -23.03
CA ALA A 32 -2.90 -21.35 -24.42
C ALA A 32 -2.85 -22.50 -25.45
N ASP A 33 -2.31 -23.67 -25.06
CA ASP A 33 -2.26 -24.88 -25.89
C ASP A 33 -3.57 -25.69 -25.88
N GLY A 34 -4.61 -25.22 -25.18
CA GLY A 34 -5.91 -25.88 -25.04
C GLY A 34 -5.97 -26.99 -23.99
N THR A 35 -4.84 -27.34 -23.36
CA THR A 35 -4.83 -28.28 -22.23
C THR A 35 -5.15 -27.57 -20.92
N ARG A 36 -5.53 -28.34 -19.89
CA ARG A 36 -5.94 -27.80 -18.59
C ARG A 36 -4.91 -28.07 -17.51
N VAL A 37 -4.76 -27.12 -16.59
CA VAL A 37 -3.98 -27.29 -15.36
C VAL A 37 -4.67 -28.34 -14.49
N ALA A 38 -3.97 -29.44 -14.20
CA ALA A 38 -4.54 -30.58 -13.49
C ALA A 38 -4.15 -30.64 -12.01
N THR A 39 -3.09 -29.94 -11.61
CA THR A 39 -2.54 -30.04 -10.24
C THR A 39 -2.10 -28.70 -9.69
N ALA A 40 -2.03 -28.61 -8.36
CA ALA A 40 -1.47 -27.44 -7.68
C ALA A 40 0.01 -27.21 -8.03
N SER A 41 0.79 -28.28 -8.26
CA SER A 41 2.19 -28.16 -8.67
C SER A 41 2.32 -27.50 -10.04
N GLU A 42 1.49 -27.91 -11.01
CA GLU A 42 1.47 -27.30 -12.34
C GLU A 42 1.03 -25.82 -12.28
N TRP A 43 0.04 -25.51 -11.44
CA TRP A 43 -0.39 -24.12 -11.22
C TRP A 43 0.76 -23.25 -10.69
N VAL A 44 1.38 -23.67 -9.59
CA VAL A 44 2.41 -22.88 -8.89
C VAL A 44 3.66 -22.69 -9.76
N ASN A 45 4.10 -23.75 -10.44
CA ASN A 45 5.37 -23.75 -11.17
C ASN A 45 5.24 -23.23 -12.61
N HIS A 46 4.03 -23.16 -13.19
CA HIS A 46 3.84 -22.75 -14.58
C HIS A 46 2.71 -21.73 -14.76
N GLN A 47 1.45 -22.11 -14.55
CA GLN A 47 0.30 -21.26 -14.94
C GLN A 47 0.30 -19.90 -14.22
N ARG A 48 0.67 -19.89 -12.94
CA ARG A 48 0.79 -18.65 -12.15
C ARG A 48 1.77 -17.66 -12.78
N ALA A 49 2.88 -18.12 -13.35
CA ALA A 49 3.87 -17.25 -13.99
C ALA A 49 3.33 -16.63 -15.27
N VAL A 50 2.57 -17.40 -16.07
CA VAL A 50 1.93 -16.91 -17.30
C VAL A 50 0.91 -15.81 -16.98
N ILE A 51 0.01 -16.06 -16.02
CA ILE A 51 -0.99 -15.06 -15.60
C ILE A 51 -0.31 -13.81 -15.02
N LEU A 52 0.76 -14.01 -14.23
CA LEU A 52 1.52 -12.88 -13.70
C LEU A 52 2.14 -12.03 -14.82
N GLN A 53 2.67 -12.64 -15.88
CA GLN A 53 3.21 -11.90 -17.00
C GLN A 53 2.12 -11.14 -17.76
N LEU A 54 0.94 -11.73 -17.97
CA LEU A 54 -0.19 -11.02 -18.58
C LEU A 54 -0.59 -9.77 -17.78
N LEU A 55 -0.60 -9.85 -16.45
CA LEU A 55 -0.90 -8.70 -15.59
C LEU A 55 0.19 -7.63 -15.65
N LYS A 56 1.47 -8.01 -15.77
CA LYS A 56 2.57 -7.07 -15.95
C LYS A 56 2.48 -6.35 -17.29
N ASP A 57 2.24 -7.09 -18.36
CA ASP A 57 2.22 -6.56 -19.73
C ASP A 57 0.97 -5.71 -20.00
N GLY A 58 -0.17 -6.09 -19.43
CA GLY A 58 -1.47 -5.50 -19.75
C GLY A 58 -2.00 -4.46 -18.77
N GLU A 59 -1.62 -4.53 -17.48
CA GLU A 59 -2.31 -3.79 -16.42
C GLU A 59 -1.36 -2.98 -15.52
N TYR A 60 -0.44 -3.66 -14.82
CA TYR A 60 0.30 -3.05 -13.71
C TYR A 60 1.74 -2.64 -14.04
N GLY A 61 2.28 -3.07 -15.17
CA GLY A 61 3.70 -2.91 -15.49
C GLY A 61 4.60 -3.92 -14.78
N GLU A 62 5.90 -3.82 -15.06
CA GLU A 62 6.89 -4.72 -14.47
C GLU A 62 7.06 -4.51 -12.96
N ILE A 63 7.31 -5.61 -12.24
CA ILE A 63 7.61 -5.55 -10.81
C ILE A 63 9.03 -4.99 -10.65
N LEU A 64 9.12 -3.80 -10.07
CA LEU A 64 10.40 -3.17 -9.78
C LEU A 64 11.24 -4.03 -8.81
N PRO A 65 12.57 -4.07 -8.98
CA PRO A 65 13.43 -4.82 -8.08
C PRO A 65 13.40 -4.23 -6.66
N ARG A 66 13.90 -5.01 -5.70
CA ARG A 66 14.11 -4.50 -4.35
C ARG A 66 15.20 -3.41 -4.38
N PRO A 67 15.10 -2.35 -3.56
CA PRO A 67 16.21 -1.41 -3.38
C PRO A 67 17.49 -2.14 -2.93
N ASP A 68 18.65 -1.64 -3.37
CA ASP A 68 19.96 -2.24 -3.06
C ASP A 68 20.24 -2.29 -1.55
N SER A 69 19.72 -1.31 -0.81
CA SER A 69 19.81 -1.25 0.65
C SER A 69 18.50 -0.81 1.30
N MET A 70 18.26 -1.34 2.51
CA MET A 70 17.18 -0.87 3.38
C MET A 70 17.67 -0.71 4.82
N ARG A 71 17.27 0.40 5.47
CA ARG A 71 17.53 0.67 6.89
C ARG A 71 16.23 1.04 7.60
N PHE A 72 16.04 0.49 8.79
CA PHE A 72 14.87 0.73 9.62
C PHE A 72 15.28 1.60 10.81
N GLU A 73 14.65 2.77 10.94
CA GLU A 73 14.92 3.74 12.00
C GLU A 73 13.70 3.85 12.92
N LEU A 74 13.89 3.58 14.21
CA LEU A 74 12.85 3.79 15.20
C LEU A 74 12.74 5.30 15.48
N LEU A 75 11.66 5.93 15.01
CA LEU A 75 11.39 7.34 15.24
C LEU A 75 10.83 7.59 16.64
N SER A 76 9.91 6.72 17.06
CA SER A 76 9.27 6.80 18.38
C SER A 76 8.83 5.41 18.85
N GLN A 77 8.71 5.25 20.16
CA GLN A 77 8.13 4.07 20.80
C GLN A 77 7.29 4.50 22.00
N LYS A 78 6.12 3.88 22.16
CA LYS A 78 5.23 4.05 23.31
C LYS A 78 4.87 2.67 23.87
N ASP A 79 5.38 2.35 25.05
CA ASP A 79 5.27 1.01 25.64
C ASP A 79 3.91 0.72 26.29
N ASN A 80 3.06 1.74 26.41
CA ASN A 80 1.75 1.69 27.04
C ASN A 80 0.63 2.21 26.12
N ALA A 81 0.80 2.04 24.81
CA ALA A 81 -0.18 2.45 23.82
C ALA A 81 -1.49 1.65 23.95
N LEU A 82 -2.58 2.20 23.39
CA LEU A 82 -3.92 1.61 23.41
C LEU A 82 -4.34 1.15 24.82
N ASP A 83 -4.37 2.08 25.78
CA ASP A 83 -4.69 1.81 27.19
C ASP A 83 -3.83 0.70 27.79
N ASN A 84 -2.51 0.79 27.57
CA ASN A 84 -1.51 -0.16 28.07
C ASN A 84 -1.63 -1.60 27.54
N THR A 85 -2.37 -1.83 26.45
CA THR A 85 -2.50 -3.15 25.82
C THR A 85 -1.46 -3.40 24.72
N ALA A 86 -0.82 -2.35 24.20
CA ALA A 86 0.11 -2.42 23.09
C ALA A 86 1.44 -1.69 23.35
N VAL A 87 2.47 -2.13 22.63
CA VAL A 87 3.67 -1.34 22.34
C VAL A 87 3.49 -0.76 20.94
N ARG A 88 3.48 0.57 20.81
CA ARG A 88 3.44 1.26 19.53
C ARG A 88 4.83 1.68 19.10
N LYS A 89 5.15 1.50 17.82
CA LYS A 89 6.39 1.95 17.20
C LYS A 89 6.08 2.73 15.93
N GLU A 90 6.78 3.84 15.74
CA GLU A 90 6.81 4.56 14.48
C GLU A 90 8.20 4.35 13.87
N ILE A 91 8.23 3.77 12.67
CA ILE A 91 9.46 3.28 12.04
C ILE A 91 9.61 3.95 10.67
N ARG A 92 10.70 4.68 10.45
CA ARG A 92 11.07 5.14 9.12
C ARG A 92 11.84 4.06 8.38
N ILE A 93 11.35 3.71 7.21
CA ILE A 93 11.97 2.75 6.30
C ILE A 93 12.71 3.55 5.25
N HIS A 94 14.04 3.47 5.28
CA HIS A 94 14.92 4.10 4.30
C HIS A 94 15.28 3.09 3.23
N CYS A 95 15.11 3.46 1.97
CA CYS A 95 15.48 2.71 0.78
C CYS A 95 16.59 3.46 0.04
N GLY A 96 17.65 2.76 -0.37
CA GLY A 96 18.76 3.36 -1.09
C GLY A 96 19.22 2.48 -2.27
N MET A 97 19.68 3.16 -3.32
CA MET A 97 20.28 2.57 -4.52
C MET A 97 21.78 2.89 -4.58
N GLU A 98 22.57 2.05 -5.23
CA GLU A 98 24.02 2.25 -5.40
C GLU A 98 24.37 3.54 -6.15
N ASN A 99 23.47 4.01 -7.02
CA ASN A 99 23.61 5.29 -7.73
C ASN A 99 23.35 6.53 -6.84
N GLY A 100 23.07 6.33 -5.55
CA GLY A 100 22.81 7.40 -4.57
C GLY A 100 21.34 7.82 -4.46
N ALA A 101 20.44 7.30 -5.29
CA ALA A 101 19.01 7.55 -5.14
C ALA A 101 18.50 7.01 -3.80
N ALA A 102 17.71 7.82 -3.09
CA ALA A 102 17.19 7.47 -1.78
C ALA A 102 15.71 7.86 -1.64
N PHE A 103 14.97 7.10 -0.85
CA PHE A 103 13.55 7.31 -0.57
C PHE A 103 13.23 6.81 0.83
N ALA A 104 12.25 7.41 1.51
CA ALA A 104 11.83 6.94 2.82
C ALA A 104 10.34 7.14 3.05
N PHE A 105 9.73 6.22 3.80
CA PHE A 105 8.34 6.27 4.22
C PHE A 105 8.18 5.75 5.65
N ASP A 106 7.10 6.15 6.32
CA ASP A 106 6.90 5.90 7.75
C ASP A 106 5.81 4.85 7.99
N MET A 107 6.16 3.80 8.74
CA MET A 107 5.25 2.76 9.19
C MET A 107 4.83 3.00 10.64
N LEU A 108 3.54 2.88 10.91
CA LEU A 108 2.98 2.77 12.25
C LEU A 108 2.74 1.29 12.58
N LEU A 109 3.23 0.82 13.72
CA LEU A 109 3.13 -0.57 14.16
C LEU A 109 2.62 -0.65 15.61
N TYR A 110 1.59 -1.44 15.85
CA TYR A 110 1.14 -1.86 17.18
C TYR A 110 1.46 -3.33 17.41
N LEU A 111 2.12 -3.62 18.54
CA LEU A 111 2.49 -4.96 18.99
C LEU A 111 1.71 -5.29 20.28
N PRO A 112 1.12 -6.49 20.41
CA PRO A 112 0.50 -6.90 21.67
C PRO A 112 1.52 -6.94 22.80
N LYS A 113 1.26 -6.23 23.90
CA LYS A 113 2.21 -6.09 25.01
C LYS A 113 2.53 -7.41 25.72
N HIS A 114 1.59 -8.35 25.70
CA HIS A 114 1.70 -9.65 26.37
C HIS A 114 2.10 -10.79 25.43
N ALA A 115 2.59 -10.48 24.22
CA ALA A 115 3.11 -11.49 23.31
C ALA A 115 4.36 -12.17 23.93
N VAL A 116 4.33 -13.49 24.04
CA VAL A 116 5.45 -14.30 24.59
C VAL A 116 6.52 -14.58 23.53
N GLY A 117 6.24 -14.27 22.26
CA GLY A 117 7.13 -14.43 21.11
C GLY A 117 6.66 -13.58 19.93
N PRO A 118 7.14 -13.83 18.70
CA PRO A 118 6.69 -13.12 17.52
C PRO A 118 5.17 -13.21 17.34
N ALA A 119 4.50 -12.05 17.25
CA ALA A 119 3.08 -11.98 16.98
C ALA A 119 2.84 -12.00 15.45
N PRO A 120 1.84 -12.76 14.95
CA PRO A 120 1.39 -12.63 13.57
C PRO A 120 0.91 -11.19 13.31
N ALA A 121 1.16 -10.67 12.12
CA ALA A 121 0.92 -9.27 11.79
C ALA A 121 -0.04 -9.09 10.61
N PHE A 122 -0.97 -8.15 10.74
CA PHE A 122 -1.67 -7.55 9.61
C PHE A 122 -0.90 -6.31 9.14
N LEU A 123 -0.74 -6.17 7.83
CA LEU A 123 -0.15 -4.98 7.21
C LEU A 123 -1.10 -4.49 6.12
N GLY A 124 -1.35 -3.18 6.09
CA GLY A 124 -2.12 -2.55 5.02
C GLY A 124 -1.67 -1.13 4.74
N LEU A 125 -2.05 -0.61 3.58
CA LEU A 125 -1.84 0.80 3.25
C LEU A 125 -3.08 1.63 3.62
N ASN A 126 -2.88 2.80 4.23
CA ASN A 126 -3.97 3.72 4.60
C ASN A 126 -4.06 4.93 3.69
N PHE A 127 -5.27 5.51 3.62
CA PHE A 127 -5.60 6.59 2.69
C PHE A 127 -5.25 7.98 3.20
N LYS A 128 -5.37 8.23 4.51
CA LYS A 128 -5.38 9.58 5.08
C LYS A 128 -4.21 9.86 6.04
N GLY A 129 -3.18 9.02 6.03
CA GLY A 129 -2.05 9.12 6.95
C GLY A 129 -2.24 8.28 8.21
N ASN A 130 -1.12 7.88 8.82
CA ASN A 130 -1.07 7.00 9.99
C ASN A 130 -1.85 7.61 11.18
N HIS A 131 -1.75 8.93 11.37
CA HIS A 131 -2.53 9.71 12.33
C HIS A 131 -4.06 9.64 12.17
N ASN A 132 -4.59 9.20 11.04
CA ASN A 132 -6.01 8.99 10.82
C ASN A 132 -6.49 7.57 11.14
N THR A 133 -5.57 6.64 11.41
CA THR A 133 -5.88 5.22 11.61
C THR A 133 -6.12 4.85 13.08
N THR A 134 -5.87 5.78 14.01
CA THR A 134 -5.94 5.54 15.45
C THR A 134 -6.50 6.77 16.18
N ASP A 135 -7.03 6.55 17.38
CA ASP A 135 -7.55 7.57 18.30
C ASP A 135 -6.46 8.17 19.22
N GLU A 136 -5.21 7.72 19.11
CA GLU A 136 -4.07 8.30 19.85
C GLU A 136 -3.60 9.59 19.16
N ASP A 137 -3.51 10.67 19.93
CA ASP A 137 -3.23 12.04 19.46
C ASP A 137 -1.74 12.30 19.15
N ASP A 138 -0.86 11.45 19.65
CA ASP A 138 0.59 11.56 19.60
C ASP A 138 1.23 10.75 18.44
N VAL A 139 0.44 10.21 17.52
CA VAL A 139 0.97 9.62 16.27
C VAL A 139 1.41 10.71 15.29
N ARG A 140 2.60 10.53 14.70
CA ARG A 140 3.17 11.43 13.69
C ARG A 140 2.28 11.48 12.44
N PRO A 141 1.97 12.69 11.93
CA PRO A 141 1.30 12.82 10.65
C PRO A 141 2.14 12.29 9.47
N THR A 142 1.48 11.58 8.58
CA THR A 142 2.00 11.07 7.30
C THR A 142 0.98 11.32 6.20
N GLY A 143 1.31 11.02 4.95
CA GLY A 143 0.46 11.28 3.79
C GLY A 143 0.87 12.55 3.05
N PHE A 144 2.10 12.57 2.53
CA PHE A 144 2.63 13.71 1.79
C PHE A 144 2.01 13.83 0.39
N SER A 145 1.66 15.05 -0.04
CA SER A 145 1.31 15.33 -1.44
C SER A 145 2.57 15.51 -2.30
N LYS A 146 3.64 16.03 -1.71
CA LYS A 146 4.99 16.05 -2.30
C LYS A 146 6.00 16.05 -1.15
N PRO A 147 7.29 15.78 -1.39
CA PRO A 147 8.29 15.76 -0.34
C PRO A 147 8.23 17.02 0.53
N GLY A 148 8.02 16.82 1.84
CA GLY A 148 7.93 17.90 2.81
C GLY A 148 6.58 18.64 2.89
N VAL A 149 5.60 18.34 2.03
CA VAL A 149 4.25 18.94 2.08
C VAL A 149 3.24 17.88 2.46
N LEU A 150 2.83 17.90 3.73
CA LEU A 150 1.82 16.99 4.26
C LEU A 150 0.42 17.42 3.81
N ARG A 151 -0.46 16.44 3.60
CA ARG A 151 -1.89 16.64 3.48
C ARG A 151 -2.53 16.49 4.88
N VAL A 152 -2.47 17.52 5.73
CA VAL A 152 -3.07 17.47 7.08
C VAL A 152 -4.20 18.47 7.25
N GLU A 153 -5.40 17.96 7.48
CA GLU A 153 -6.52 18.76 8.00
C GLU A 153 -7.28 18.05 9.15
N ALA A 154 -7.14 16.72 9.32
CA ALA A 154 -7.90 15.93 10.31
C ALA A 154 -7.09 14.78 10.94
N ARG A 155 -7.56 14.27 12.09
CA ARG A 155 -7.03 13.10 12.81
C ARG A 155 -8.15 12.11 13.11
N SER A 156 -7.78 10.84 13.27
CA SER A 156 -8.68 9.78 13.73
C SER A 156 -9.95 9.56 12.90
N GLU A 157 -9.94 9.88 11.60
CA GLU A 157 -11.12 9.73 10.72
C GLU A 157 -11.38 8.30 10.22
N GLN A 158 -10.44 7.37 10.42
CA GLN A 158 -10.51 6.01 9.87
C GLN A 158 -10.25 4.93 10.94
N VAL A 159 -10.40 5.25 12.23
CA VAL A 159 -10.10 4.34 13.35
C VAL A 159 -10.85 3.01 13.21
N GLU A 160 -12.12 3.07 12.83
CA GLU A 160 -13.01 1.94 12.63
C GLU A 160 -12.65 1.05 11.44
N ARG A 161 -11.82 1.53 10.51
CA ARG A 161 -11.32 0.72 9.37
C ARG A 161 -10.11 -0.12 9.76
N TRP A 162 -9.35 0.32 10.77
CA TRP A 162 -8.08 -0.29 11.16
C TRP A 162 -8.19 -1.15 12.42
N CYS A 163 -9.08 -0.80 13.34
CA CYS A 163 -9.43 -1.64 14.50
C CYS A 163 -8.21 -2.15 15.29
N PHE A 164 -7.17 -1.33 15.49
CA PHE A 164 -5.91 -1.74 16.14
C PHE A 164 -6.14 -2.37 17.52
N ARG A 165 -7.07 -1.83 18.30
CA ARG A 165 -7.45 -2.35 19.62
C ARG A 165 -7.94 -3.80 19.53
N GLU A 166 -8.76 -4.12 18.54
CA GLU A 166 -9.28 -5.48 18.35
C GLU A 166 -8.20 -6.44 17.86
N ALA A 167 -7.36 -6.02 16.91
CA ALA A 167 -6.23 -6.82 16.45
C ALA A 167 -5.28 -7.19 17.61
N VAL A 168 -4.88 -6.18 18.39
CA VAL A 168 -4.02 -6.35 19.58
C VAL A 168 -4.68 -7.25 20.62
N ARG A 169 -5.96 -7.02 20.93
CA ARG A 169 -6.72 -7.84 21.89
C ARG A 169 -6.76 -9.31 21.48
N ARG A 170 -6.76 -9.61 20.18
CA ARG A 170 -6.75 -10.97 19.61
C ARG A 170 -5.34 -11.55 19.47
N GLY A 171 -4.30 -10.85 19.90
CA GLY A 171 -2.91 -11.30 19.86
C GLY A 171 -2.19 -11.06 18.53
N PHE A 172 -2.74 -10.22 17.66
CA PHE A 172 -2.11 -9.84 16.39
C PHE A 172 -1.39 -8.50 16.52
N ALA A 173 -0.22 -8.41 15.91
CA ALA A 173 0.35 -7.14 15.53
C ALA A 173 -0.46 -6.54 14.39
N SER A 174 -0.47 -5.22 14.28
CA SER A 174 -1.12 -4.52 13.18
C SER A 174 -0.29 -3.31 12.78
N ALA A 175 -0.01 -3.21 11.49
CA ALA A 175 0.86 -2.22 10.90
C ALA A 175 0.19 -1.50 9.74
N THR A 176 0.52 -0.23 9.57
CA THR A 176 0.04 0.56 8.44
C THR A 176 1.10 1.53 7.93
N ILE A 177 1.04 1.82 6.64
CA ILE A 177 1.84 2.84 5.95
C ILE A 177 0.87 3.68 5.12
N CYS A 178 1.03 5.00 5.08
CA CYS A 178 0.22 5.80 4.16
C CYS A 178 0.71 5.62 2.73
N TYR A 179 -0.16 5.22 1.79
CA TYR A 179 0.25 5.02 0.40
C TYR A 179 0.79 6.29 -0.27
N HIS A 180 0.31 7.46 0.15
CA HIS A 180 0.83 8.75 -0.30
C HIS A 180 2.32 8.96 0.03
N ASP A 181 2.86 8.31 1.06
CA ASP A 181 4.30 8.34 1.36
C ASP A 181 5.12 7.48 0.39
N ILE A 182 4.48 6.58 -0.36
CA ILE A 182 5.11 5.70 -1.37
C ILE A 182 4.88 6.26 -2.77
N HIS A 183 3.63 6.62 -3.08
CA HIS A 183 3.22 7.22 -4.35
C HIS A 183 2.00 8.12 -4.11
N PRO A 184 2.16 9.46 -4.21
CA PRO A 184 1.03 10.36 -4.02
C PRO A 184 -0.08 10.16 -5.06
N ASP A 185 -1.33 10.06 -4.63
CA ASP A 185 -2.47 9.77 -5.53
C ASP A 185 -2.99 11.00 -6.27
N PHE A 186 -2.22 11.46 -7.26
CA PHE A 186 -2.65 12.41 -8.28
C PHE A 186 -1.80 12.22 -9.55
N THR A 187 -2.31 12.73 -10.68
CA THR A 187 -1.64 12.69 -11.97
C THR A 187 -0.27 13.40 -11.93
N GLU A 188 0.76 12.86 -12.59
CA GLU A 188 2.11 13.46 -12.64
C GLU A 188 2.85 13.51 -11.29
N SER A 189 2.62 12.52 -10.44
CA SER A 189 3.23 12.40 -9.10
C SER A 189 4.45 11.48 -9.05
N GLU A 190 4.87 10.90 -10.18
CA GLU A 190 5.93 9.89 -10.28
C GLU A 190 7.25 10.41 -9.69
N GLN A 191 7.61 11.66 -9.98
CA GLN A 191 8.80 12.37 -9.46
C GLN A 191 8.84 12.48 -7.93
N TYR A 192 7.68 12.39 -7.27
CA TYR A 192 7.53 12.45 -5.82
C TYR A 192 7.44 11.06 -5.17
N SER A 193 7.37 10.01 -5.97
CA SER A 193 7.13 8.64 -5.52
C SER A 193 8.41 7.82 -5.41
N ALA A 194 8.27 6.58 -4.91
CA ALA A 194 9.33 5.59 -4.87
C ALA A 194 9.89 5.23 -6.26
N PHE A 195 9.18 5.56 -7.36
CA PHE A 195 9.67 5.36 -8.73
C PHE A 195 10.99 6.09 -9.01
N ARG A 196 11.26 7.21 -8.36
CA ARG A 196 12.54 7.93 -8.48
C ARG A 196 13.77 7.12 -8.06
N LEU A 197 13.58 5.99 -7.34
CA LEU A 197 14.67 5.06 -7.05
C LEU A 197 15.15 4.34 -8.32
N PHE A 198 14.23 4.06 -9.25
CA PHE A 198 14.46 3.14 -10.36
C PHE A 198 14.46 3.83 -11.73
N PHE A 199 13.79 4.97 -11.83
CA PHE A 199 13.69 5.75 -13.05
C PHE A 199 14.40 7.08 -12.86
N GLN A 200 15.29 7.40 -13.79
CA GLN A 200 15.85 8.74 -13.91
C GLN A 200 14.86 9.61 -14.67
N GLU A 201 14.80 10.91 -14.35
CA GLU A 201 14.11 11.86 -15.23
C GLU A 201 14.75 11.76 -16.62
N ALA A 202 13.92 11.58 -17.65
CA ALA A 202 14.40 11.72 -19.01
C ALA A 202 14.82 13.18 -19.22
N ASP A 203 16.04 13.39 -19.73
CA ASP A 203 16.53 14.71 -20.14
C ASP A 203 15.60 15.40 -21.16
#